data_AF-A0A2E9SQB6-F1
#
_entry.id   AF-A0A2E9SQB6-F1
#
_cell.length_a   1.000
_cell.length_b   1.000
_cell.length_c   1.000
_cell.angle_alpha   90.00
_cell.angle_beta   90.00
_cell.angle_gamma   90.00
#
_symmetry.space_group_name_H-M   'P 1'
#
loop_
_entity.id
_entity.type
_entity.pdbx_description
1 polymer ?
#
loop_
_entity_poly.entity_id
_entity_poly.type
_entity_poly.pdbx_seq_one_letter_code
_entity_poly.pdbx_strand_id
1 'polypeptide(L)'
;KTISQLTMRLNGSIPIIQSLVALCPLLGLMGTVTGMIEVFNIMAVTGGGDAKSMAGGVSKATIPTMAGMGAALSGGFINTYIKSIAERENELLEDHLTTDH
;
A
#
# COMPACT_ATOMS: atom_id res chain seq x y z
N LYS A 1 -30.30 16.58 -1.78
CA LYS A 1 -29.92 15.80 -3.00
C LYS A 1 -28.43 15.90 -3.34
N THR A 2 -27.81 17.08 -3.28
CA THR A 2 -26.39 17.29 -3.64
C THR A 2 -25.40 16.57 -2.70
N ILE A 3 -25.72 16.48 -1.41
CA ILE A 3 -24.83 15.92 -0.38
C ILE A 3 -24.79 14.38 -0.41
N SER A 4 -25.94 13.73 -0.61
CA SER A 4 -26.03 12.25 -0.78
C SER A 4 -25.21 11.75 -1.98
N GLN A 5 -25.12 12.53 -3.06
CA GLN A 5 -24.26 12.18 -4.20
C GLN A 5 -22.77 12.35 -3.92
N LEU A 6 -22.40 13.26 -3.01
CA LEU A 6 -21.01 13.45 -2.59
C LEU A 6 -20.52 12.28 -1.73
N THR A 7 -21.32 11.86 -0.74
CA THR A 7 -21.04 10.67 0.08
C THR A 7 -20.97 9.40 -0.77
N MET A 8 -21.86 9.22 -1.77
CA MET A 8 -21.78 8.08 -2.70
C MET A 8 -20.52 8.10 -3.58
N ARG A 9 -20.06 9.27 -4.04
CA ARG A 9 -18.82 9.39 -4.84
C ARG A 9 -17.57 9.13 -4.00
N LEU A 10 -17.56 9.56 -2.75
CA LEU A 10 -16.48 9.25 -1.80
C LEU A 10 -16.46 7.75 -1.46
N ASN A 11 -17.62 7.15 -1.21
CA ASN A 11 -17.74 5.71 -0.93
C ASN A 11 -17.34 4.82 -2.13
N GLY A 12 -17.47 5.28 -3.36
CA GLY A 12 -17.01 4.54 -4.54
C GLY A 12 -15.49 4.55 -4.73
N SER A 13 -14.82 5.62 -4.31
CA SER A 13 -13.39 5.85 -4.62
C SER A 13 -12.45 5.38 -3.50
N ILE A 14 -12.89 5.44 -2.24
CA ILE A 14 -12.11 5.00 -1.06
C ILE A 14 -11.75 3.51 -1.09
N PRO A 15 -12.64 2.57 -1.46
CA PRO A 15 -12.32 1.13 -1.51
C PRO A 15 -11.25 0.78 -2.55
N ILE A 16 -11.19 1.54 -3.65
CA ILE A 16 -10.19 1.37 -4.70
C ILE A 16 -8.80 1.74 -4.16
N ILE A 17 -8.72 2.86 -3.44
CA ILE A 17 -7.47 3.30 -2.78
C ILE A 17 -7.04 2.26 -1.75
N GLN A 18 -7.95 1.73 -0.92
CA GLN A 18 -7.63 0.64 0.01
C GLN A 18 -7.03 -0.57 -0.67
N SER A 19 -7.64 -1.00 -1.78
CA SER A 19 -7.18 -2.17 -2.51
C SER A 19 -5.78 -1.94 -3.10
N LEU A 20 -5.53 -0.77 -3.69
CA LEU A 20 -4.21 -0.40 -4.23
C LEU A 20 -3.13 -0.35 -3.14
N VAL A 21 -3.46 0.17 -1.96
CA VAL A 21 -2.56 0.19 -0.81
C VAL A 21 -2.25 -1.21 -0.31
N ALA A 22 -3.25 -2.10 -0.26
CA ALA A 22 -3.06 -3.50 0.12
C ALA A 22 -2.24 -4.30 -0.92
N LEU A 23 -2.23 -3.89 -2.19
CA LEU A 23 -1.42 -4.49 -3.24
C LEU A 23 0.05 -4.02 -3.22
N CYS A 24 0.37 -2.84 -2.69
CA CYS A 24 1.74 -2.31 -2.62
C CYS A 24 2.75 -3.25 -1.93
N PRO A 25 2.45 -3.87 -0.77
CA PRO A 25 3.34 -4.85 -0.14
C PRO A 25 3.60 -6.08 -1.01
N LEU A 26 2.59 -6.53 -1.75
CA LEU A 26 2.70 -7.70 -2.63
C LEU A 26 3.63 -7.40 -3.81
N LEU A 27 3.60 -6.18 -4.34
CA LEU A 27 4.56 -5.72 -5.35
C LEU A 27 5.98 -5.61 -4.80
N GLY A 28 6.15 -5.15 -3.54
CA GLY A 28 7.44 -5.16 -2.86
C GLY A 28 8.01 -6.57 -2.70
N LEU A 29 7.16 -7.54 -2.32
CA LEU A 29 7.53 -8.95 -2.23
C LEU A 29 7.99 -9.51 -3.58
N MET A 30 7.31 -9.16 -4.68
CA MET A 30 7.74 -9.54 -6.04
C MET A 30 9.17 -9.04 -6.33
N GLY A 31 9.50 -7.80 -5.92
CA GLY A 31 10.83 -7.22 -6.07
C GLY A 31 11.93 -7.98 -5.33
N THR A 32 11.64 -8.50 -4.13
CA THR A 32 12.56 -9.42 -3.43
C THR A 32 12.83 -10.70 -4.21
N VAL A 33 11.80 -11.28 -4.84
CA VAL A 33 11.95 -12.51 -5.63
C VAL A 33 12.82 -12.26 -6.84
N THR A 34 12.61 -11.17 -7.59
CA THR A 34 13.48 -10.80 -8.71
C THR A 34 14.91 -10.49 -8.28
N GLY A 35 15.12 -9.81 -7.15
CA GLY A 35 16.46 -9.55 -6.62
C GLY A 35 17.20 -10.83 -6.20
N MET A 36 16.49 -11.80 -5.61
CA MET A 36 17.08 -13.09 -5.26
C MET A 36 17.41 -13.95 -6.50
N ILE A 37 16.64 -13.83 -7.59
CA ILE A 37 17.00 -14.45 -8.89
C ILE A 37 18.33 -13.89 -9.42
N GLU A 38 18.56 -12.58 -9.27
CA GLU A 38 19.82 -11.94 -9.68
C GLU A 38 21.01 -12.48 -8.84
N VAL A 39 20.83 -12.68 -7.54
CA VAL A 39 21.84 -13.31 -6.65
C VAL A 39 22.18 -14.72 -7.12
N PHE A 40 21.18 -15.54 -7.45
CA PHE A 40 21.40 -16.89 -7.96
C PHE A 40 22.12 -16.89 -9.31
N ASN A 41 21.81 -15.94 -10.18
CA ASN A 41 22.52 -15.79 -11.46
C ASN A 41 23.99 -15.40 -11.26
N ILE A 42 24.28 -14.47 -10.34
CA ILE A 42 25.66 -14.08 -9.99
C ILE A 42 26.42 -15.30 -9.45
N MET A 43 25.81 -16.08 -8.57
CA MET A 43 26.40 -17.31 -8.03
C MET A 43 26.71 -18.33 -9.14
N ALA A 44 25.81 -18.51 -10.11
CA ALA A 44 26.01 -19.41 -11.24
C ALA A 44 27.16 -18.96 -12.16
N VAL A 45 27.35 -17.65 -12.36
CA VAL A 45 28.39 -17.10 -13.24
C VAL A 45 29.77 -17.04 -12.55
N THR A 46 29.81 -16.68 -11.26
CA THR A 46 31.06 -16.47 -10.51
C THR A 46 31.50 -17.68 -9.69
N GLY A 47 30.73 -18.77 -9.70
CA GLY A 47 31.03 -19.98 -8.92
C GLY A 47 30.97 -19.77 -7.40
N GLY A 48 30.32 -18.70 -6.93
CA GLY A 48 30.17 -18.40 -5.50
C GLY A 48 31.39 -17.76 -4.81
N GLY A 49 32.44 -17.41 -5.57
CA GLY A 49 33.67 -16.83 -4.99
C GLY A 49 33.59 -15.35 -4.62
N ASP A 50 32.64 -14.60 -5.18
CA ASP A 50 32.56 -13.16 -5.01
C ASP A 50 31.46 -12.74 -4.03
N ALA A 51 31.74 -12.93 -2.74
CA ALA A 51 30.82 -12.63 -1.64
C ALA A 51 30.33 -11.16 -1.65
N LYS A 52 31.13 -10.24 -2.21
CA LYS A 52 30.77 -8.82 -2.32
C LYS A 52 29.65 -8.60 -3.33
N SER A 53 29.72 -9.27 -4.47
CA SER A 53 28.70 -9.22 -5.52
C SER A 53 27.39 -9.87 -5.06
N MET A 54 27.48 -10.98 -4.31
CA MET A 54 26.31 -11.62 -3.69
C MET A 54 25.65 -10.73 -2.63
N ALA A 55 26.43 -10.11 -1.74
CA ALA A 55 25.91 -9.19 -0.73
C ALA A 55 25.21 -7.97 -1.37
N GLY A 56 25.74 -7.48 -2.49
CA GLY A 56 25.11 -6.43 -3.29
C GLY A 56 23.74 -6.84 -3.86
N GLY A 57 23.61 -8.07 -4.37
CA GLY A 57 22.33 -8.58 -4.90
C GLY A 57 21.28 -8.78 -3.81
N VAL A 58 21.66 -9.28 -2.63
CA VAL A 58 20.75 -9.41 -1.49
C VAL A 58 20.30 -8.03 -0.99
N SER A 59 21.23 -7.06 -0.90
CA SER A 59 20.88 -5.68 -0.55
C SER A 59 19.89 -5.08 -1.55
N LYS A 60 20.11 -5.26 -2.85
CA LYS A 60 19.16 -4.83 -3.89
C LYS A 60 17.79 -5.49 -3.73
N ALA A 61 17.72 -6.75 -3.32
CA ALA A 61 16.44 -7.43 -3.09
C ALA A 61 15.64 -6.80 -1.93
N THR A 62 16.31 -6.27 -0.90
CA THR A 62 15.63 -5.68 0.28
C THR A 62 15.04 -4.28 0.03
N ILE A 63 15.61 -3.51 -0.90
CA ILE A 63 15.16 -2.14 -1.23
C ILE A 63 13.68 -2.11 -1.69
N PRO A 64 13.23 -2.92 -2.67
CA PRO A 64 11.83 -2.95 -3.08
C PRO A 64 10.87 -3.31 -1.94
N THR A 65 11.27 -4.18 -1.02
CA THR A 65 10.45 -4.55 0.14
C THR A 65 10.28 -3.40 1.12
N MET A 66 11.36 -2.67 1.41
CA MET A 66 11.29 -1.46 2.23
C MET A 66 10.44 -0.38 1.58
N ALA A 67 10.60 -0.16 0.27
CA ALA A 67 9.80 0.80 -0.49
C ALA A 67 8.31 0.42 -0.52
N GLY A 68 8.00 -0.86 -0.74
CA GLY A 68 6.63 -1.39 -0.76
C GLY A 68 5.93 -1.27 0.59
N MET A 69 6.64 -1.56 1.70
CA MET A 69 6.12 -1.34 3.05
C MET A 69 5.91 0.14 3.37
N GLY A 70 6.85 1.01 3.01
CA GLY A 70 6.72 2.45 3.22
C GLY A 70 5.51 3.04 2.48
N ALA A 71 5.31 2.64 1.23
CA ALA A 71 4.15 3.04 0.43
C ALA A 71 2.83 2.51 1.02
N ALA A 72 2.81 1.27 1.49
CA ALA A 72 1.63 0.66 2.10
C ALA A 72 1.25 1.32 3.43
N LEU A 73 2.24 1.63 4.28
CA LEU A 73 2.00 2.33 5.55
C LEU A 73 1.48 3.75 5.30
N SER A 74 2.11 4.49 4.39
CA SER A 74 1.67 5.85 4.03
C SER A 74 0.25 5.85 3.44
N GLY A 75 -0.02 4.96 2.49
CA GLY A 75 -1.33 4.82 1.88
C GLY A 75 -2.41 4.35 2.85
N GLY A 76 -2.06 3.45 3.78
CA GLY A 76 -2.96 2.97 4.83
C GLY A 76 -3.35 4.09 5.79
N PHE A 77 -2.38 4.90 6.18
CA PHE A 77 -2.59 6.06 7.04
C PHE A 77 -3.52 7.09 6.38
N ILE A 78 -3.26 7.45 5.11
CA ILE A 78 -4.11 8.36 4.33
C ILE A 78 -5.54 7.82 4.24
N ASN A 79 -5.69 6.53 3.95
CA ASN A 79 -6.99 5.93 3.83
C ASN A 79 -7.78 5.92 5.15
N THR A 80 -7.14 5.60 6.27
CA THR A 80 -7.77 5.67 7.60
C THR A 80 -8.13 7.10 7.97
N TYR A 81 -7.29 8.07 7.63
CA TYR A 81 -7.55 9.49 7.87
C TYR A 81 -8.78 10.00 7.09
N ILE A 82 -8.89 9.64 5.79
CA ILE A 82 -10.05 10.00 4.96
C ILE A 82 -11.33 9.33 5.47
N LYS A 83 -11.26 8.05 5.87
CA LYS A 83 -12.42 7.34 6.44
C LYS A 83 -12.91 7.96 7.73
N SER A 84 -12.00 8.29 8.65
CA SER A 84 -12.36 8.94 9.91
C SER A 84 -13.07 10.28 9.70
N ILE A 85 -12.66 11.06 8.69
CA ILE A 85 -13.34 12.32 8.35
C ILE A 85 -14.73 12.03 7.74
N ALA A 86 -14.84 11.04 6.85
CA ALA A 86 -16.10 10.70 6.19
C ALA A 86 -17.14 10.08 7.14
N GLU A 87 -16.71 9.32 8.15
CA GLU A 87 -17.59 8.81 9.22
C GLU A 87 -18.11 9.95 10.09
N ARG A 88 -17.26 10.91 10.44
CA ARG A 88 -17.63 12.07 11.26
C ARG A 88 -18.67 12.98 10.60
N GLU A 89 -18.61 13.12 9.27
CA GLU A 89 -19.67 13.81 8.54
C GLU A 89 -20.97 12.98 8.45
N ASN A 90 -20.91 11.65 8.31
CA ASN A 90 -22.11 10.82 8.33
C ASN A 90 -22.83 10.87 9.68
N GLU A 91 -22.08 10.86 10.78
CA GLU A 91 -22.65 10.87 12.13
C GLU A 91 -23.39 12.18 12.44
N LEU A 92 -22.86 13.33 11.98
CA LEU A 92 -23.53 14.64 12.07
C LEU A 92 -24.78 14.75 11.18
N LEU A 93 -24.81 13.99 10.08
CA LEU A 93 -25.94 13.93 9.17
C LEU A 93 -27.06 13.03 9.73
N GLU A 94 -26.73 11.92 10.38
CA GLU A 94 -27.71 11.07 11.09
C GLU A 94 -28.38 11.84 12.23
N ASP A 95 -27.63 12.62 13.01
CA ASP A 95 -28.16 13.36 14.15
C ASP A 95 -29.15 14.48 13.73
N HIS A 96 -28.96 15.07 12.54
CA HIS A 96 -29.91 16.02 11.95
C HIS A 96 -31.19 15.37 11.39
N LEU A 97 -31.19 14.06 11.14
CA LEU A 97 -32.37 13.32 10.69
C LEU A 97 -33.17 12.71 11.86
N THR A 98 -32.55 12.42 13.00
CA THR A 98 -33.25 11.98 14.22
C THR A 98 -33.86 13.10 15.06
N THR A 99 -33.43 14.35 14.87
CA THR A 99 -33.95 15.51 15.63
C THR A 99 -35.25 16.11 15.06
N ASP A 100 -35.69 15.67 13.87
CA ASP A 100 -36.93 16.17 13.21
C ASP A 100 -38.18 15.31 13.49
N HIS A 101 -38.16 14.48 14.53
CA HIS A 101 -39.32 13.73 15.03
C HIS A 101 -39.81 14.22 16.39
#